data_AF-A0AAW0XEG1-F1
#
_entry.id   AF-A0AAW0XEG1-F1
#
_cell.length_a   1.000
_cell.length_b   1.000
_cell.length_c   1.000
_cell.angle_alpha   90.00
_cell.angle_beta   90.00
_cell.angle_gamma   90.00
#
_symmetry.space_group_name_H-M   'P 1'
#
loop_
_entity.id
_entity.type
_entity.pdbx_description
1 polymer ?
#
loop_
_entity_poly.entity_id
_entity_poly.type
_entity_poly.pdbx_seq_one_letter_code
_entity_poly.pdbx_strand_id
1 'polypeptide(L)'
;RFLTFCYLPAHNVWLLLCPVTLSYDWQMESIPLVSTLLDGRNMASISLYTSLLLLMVSALRQRRRERLVVVWSLLVLCLPFLPATNVFFRVGFVVAERLLYIPSFGWCALVGVGAARVARVVPGRGWRYLFLALLLALCLKTARRNLDWHSRETLF
;
A
#
# COMPACT_ATOMS: atom_id res chain seq x y z
N ARG A 1 -20.38 7.78 4.07
CA ARG A 1 -20.15 7.38 2.65
C ARG A 1 -18.87 8.00 2.08
N PHE A 2 -18.71 9.33 2.02
CA PHE A 2 -17.46 9.96 1.54
C PHE A 2 -16.21 9.56 2.36
N LEU A 3 -16.31 9.54 3.69
CA LEU A 3 -15.20 9.12 4.57
C LEU A 3 -14.72 7.69 4.29
N THR A 4 -15.66 6.78 4.02
CA THR A 4 -15.35 5.41 3.60
C THR A 4 -14.56 5.41 2.29
N PHE A 5 -14.94 6.22 1.30
CA PHE A 5 -14.19 6.33 0.04
C PHE A 5 -12.76 6.82 0.25
N CYS A 6 -12.52 7.77 1.17
CA CYS A 6 -11.17 8.23 1.51
C CYS A 6 -10.37 7.18 2.30
N TYR A 7 -11.04 6.33 3.07
CA TYR A 7 -10.41 5.26 3.84
C TYR A 7 -10.01 4.06 2.99
N LEU A 8 -10.75 3.74 1.92
CA LEU A 8 -10.45 2.58 1.07
C LEU A 8 -9.03 2.59 0.47
N PRO A 9 -8.50 3.70 -0.09
CA PRO A 9 -7.09 3.77 -0.49
C PRO A 9 -6.12 3.54 0.66
N ALA A 10 -6.43 4.07 1.85
CA ALA A 10 -5.59 3.88 3.04
C ALA A 10 -5.56 2.40 3.48
N HIS A 11 -6.70 1.73 3.42
CA HIS A 11 -6.81 0.29 3.67
C HIS A 11 -6.03 -0.52 2.62
N ASN A 12 -6.12 -0.15 1.34
CA ASN A 12 -5.37 -0.80 0.26
C ASN A 12 -3.84 -0.64 0.42
N VAL A 13 -3.36 0.53 0.80
CA VAL A 13 -1.92 0.74 1.08
C VAL A 13 -1.51 0.04 2.37
N TRP A 14 -2.38 -0.05 3.36
CA TRP A 14 -2.13 -0.87 4.54
C TRP A 14 -1.94 -2.35 4.16
N LEU A 15 -2.72 -2.89 3.22
CA LEU A 15 -2.50 -4.24 2.69
C LEU A 15 -1.15 -4.39 1.97
N LEU A 16 -0.68 -3.36 1.25
CA LEU A 16 0.66 -3.34 0.64
C LEU A 16 1.79 -3.32 1.69
N LEU A 17 1.61 -2.55 2.77
CA LEU A 17 2.60 -2.39 3.84
C LEU A 17 2.65 -3.60 4.76
N CYS A 18 1.48 -4.10 5.14
CA CYS A 18 1.29 -5.14 6.12
C CYS A 18 0.14 -6.07 5.68
N PRO A 19 0.44 -7.17 4.99
CA PRO A 19 -0.56 -8.13 4.53
C PRO A 19 -1.09 -8.96 5.71
N VAL A 20 -1.86 -8.36 6.65
CA VAL A 20 -2.38 -9.04 7.86
C VAL A 20 -3.75 -9.63 7.63
N THR A 21 -4.64 -8.88 6.98
CA THR A 21 -6.03 -9.26 6.77
C THR A 21 -6.26 -9.51 5.29
N LEU A 22 -5.71 -10.59 4.72
CA LEU A 22 -6.12 -11.00 3.37
C LEU A 22 -7.40 -11.84 3.47
N SER A 23 -8.41 -11.53 2.67
CA SER A 23 -9.62 -12.33 2.50
C SER A 23 -9.67 -12.87 1.08
N TYR A 24 -10.23 -14.07 0.90
CA TYR A 24 -10.43 -14.65 -0.44
C TYR A 24 -11.50 -13.88 -1.23
N ASP A 25 -12.45 -13.25 -0.54
CA ASP A 25 -13.47 -12.37 -1.11
C ASP A 25 -13.73 -11.19 -0.16
N TRP A 26 -13.76 -9.98 -0.71
CA TRP A 26 -14.06 -8.74 0.03
C TRP A 26 -15.46 -8.29 -0.37
N GLN A 27 -16.45 -8.78 0.36
CA GLN A 27 -17.85 -8.46 0.12
C GLN A 27 -18.22 -7.07 0.68
N MET A 28 -19.39 -6.57 0.26
CA MET A 28 -19.87 -5.19 0.52
C MET A 28 -19.94 -4.80 2.02
N GLU A 29 -19.89 -5.75 2.95
CA GLU A 29 -19.93 -5.51 4.40
C GLU A 29 -18.62 -5.84 5.13
N SER A 30 -17.57 -6.25 4.43
CA SER A 30 -16.30 -6.64 5.06
C SER A 30 -15.55 -5.45 5.71
N ILE A 31 -15.86 -4.21 5.31
CA ILE A 31 -15.27 -2.99 5.86
C ILE A 31 -16.37 -2.15 6.52
N PRO A 32 -16.37 -1.99 7.85
CA PRO A 32 -17.40 -1.22 8.55
C PRO A 32 -17.40 0.23 8.08
N LEU A 33 -18.59 0.77 7.87
CA LEU A 33 -18.76 2.13 7.37
C LEU A 33 -18.19 3.14 8.37
N VAL A 34 -17.27 3.99 7.93
CA VAL A 34 -16.78 5.11 8.75
C VAL A 34 -17.88 6.18 8.80
N SER A 35 -18.58 6.25 9.93
CA SER A 35 -19.66 7.20 10.18
C SER A 35 -19.19 8.50 10.82
N THR A 36 -18.09 8.44 11.59
CA THR A 36 -17.66 9.53 12.46
C THR A 36 -16.31 10.10 12.03
N LEU A 37 -16.14 11.42 12.09
CA LEU A 37 -14.87 12.08 11.78
C LEU A 37 -13.77 11.77 12.80
N LEU A 38 -14.15 11.53 14.06
CA LEU A 38 -13.26 11.13 15.17
C LEU A 38 -12.89 9.64 15.20
N ASP A 39 -13.32 8.86 14.20
CA ASP A 39 -12.89 7.48 14.09
C ASP A 39 -11.36 7.43 13.82
N GLY A 40 -10.63 6.65 14.62
CA GLY A 40 -9.17 6.47 14.48
C GLY A 40 -8.78 5.97 13.08
N ARG A 41 -9.70 5.37 12.33
CA ARG A 41 -9.49 4.99 10.92
C ARG A 41 -9.22 6.18 10.00
N ASN A 42 -9.76 7.37 10.30
CA ASN A 42 -9.47 8.57 9.53
C ASN A 42 -8.01 9.03 9.69
N MET A 43 -7.35 8.67 10.79
CA MET A 43 -5.91 8.93 10.96
C MET A 43 -5.08 8.15 9.93
N ALA A 44 -5.51 6.95 9.54
CA ALA A 44 -4.87 6.19 8.47
C ALA A 44 -4.99 6.91 7.12
N SER A 45 -6.17 7.45 6.81
CA SER A 45 -6.38 8.26 5.60
C SER A 45 -5.54 9.52 5.59
N ILE A 46 -5.52 10.26 6.72
CA ILE A 46 -4.72 11.49 6.86
C ILE A 46 -3.23 11.18 6.72
N SER A 47 -2.72 10.17 7.42
CA SER A 47 -1.30 9.77 7.33
C SER A 47 -0.91 9.34 5.91
N LEU A 48 -1.79 8.63 5.20
CA LEU A 48 -1.57 8.28 3.80
C LEU A 48 -1.46 9.52 2.92
N TYR A 49 -2.48 10.38 2.89
CA TYR A 49 -2.47 11.54 2.00
C TYR A 49 -1.35 12.54 2.33
N THR A 50 -1.04 12.71 3.62
CA THR A 50 0.12 13.52 4.05
C THR A 50 1.44 12.91 3.60
N SER A 51 1.63 11.59 3.71
CA SER A 51 2.85 10.93 3.22
C SER A 51 3.02 11.07 1.70
N LEU A 52 1.94 10.92 0.93
CA LEU A 52 1.95 11.12 -0.53
C LEU A 52 2.28 12.57 -0.89
N LEU A 53 1.70 13.53 -0.18
CA LEU A 53 1.99 14.96 -0.37
C LEU A 53 3.45 15.27 -0.07
N LEU A 54 3.99 14.77 1.05
CA LEU A 54 5.39 14.97 1.42
C LEU A 54 6.34 14.33 0.40
N LEU A 55 6.02 13.13 -0.10
CA LEU A 55 6.79 12.47 -1.16
C LEU A 55 6.78 13.32 -2.44
N MET A 56 5.62 13.82 -2.85
CA MET A 56 5.48 14.67 -4.03
C MET A 56 6.27 15.98 -3.89
N VAL A 57 6.14 16.68 -2.75
CA VAL A 57 6.90 17.90 -2.47
C VAL A 57 8.40 17.62 -2.40
N SER A 58 8.80 16.51 -1.79
CA SER A 58 10.20 16.10 -1.73
C SER A 58 10.77 15.79 -3.12
N ALA A 59 9.96 15.26 -4.05
CA ALA A 59 10.36 14.97 -5.42
C ALA A 59 10.71 16.26 -6.18
N LEU A 60 10.04 17.38 -5.88
CA LEU A 60 10.36 18.69 -6.48
C LEU A 60 11.76 19.19 -6.09
N ARG A 61 12.27 18.79 -4.91
CA ARG A 61 13.59 19.16 -4.41
C ARG A 61 14.72 18.24 -4.88
N GLN A 62 14.40 17.13 -5.57
CA GLN A 62 15.36 16.12 -5.98
C GLN A 62 15.96 16.37 -7.36
N ARG A 63 17.10 15.72 -7.64
CA ARG A 63 17.70 15.70 -8.98
C ARG A 63 16.71 15.12 -10.00
N ARG A 64 16.78 15.60 -11.25
CA ARG A 64 15.86 15.23 -12.35
C ARG A 64 15.61 13.72 -12.47
N ARG A 65 16.65 12.88 -12.36
CA ARG A 65 16.53 11.42 -12.43
C ARG A 65 15.75 10.83 -11.26
N GLU A 66 16.07 11.22 -10.02
CA GLU A 66 15.35 10.72 -8.84
C GLU A 66 13.90 11.21 -8.82
N ARG A 67 13.67 12.48 -9.21
CA ARG A 67 12.34 13.05 -9.38
C ARG A 67 11.49 12.25 -10.36
N LEU A 68 12.03 11.91 -11.52
CA LEU A 68 11.31 11.10 -12.52
C LEU A 68 10.92 9.75 -11.94
N VAL A 69 11.83 9.05 -11.27
CA VAL A 69 11.51 7.75 -10.65
C VAL A 69 10.41 7.91 -9.62
N VAL A 70 10.51 8.87 -8.68
CA VAL A 70 9.49 9.07 -7.64
C VAL A 70 8.12 9.41 -8.26
N VAL A 71 8.07 10.31 -9.25
CA VAL A 71 6.81 10.70 -9.91
C VAL A 71 6.21 9.50 -10.67
N TRP A 72 7.01 8.76 -11.45
CA TRP A 72 6.53 7.56 -12.13
C TRP A 72 6.02 6.51 -11.15
N SER A 73 6.73 6.28 -10.05
CA SER A 73 6.29 5.36 -9.02
C SER A 73 4.97 5.79 -8.38
N LEU A 74 4.79 7.09 -8.09
CA LEU A 74 3.53 7.63 -7.57
C LEU A 74 2.39 7.51 -8.59
N LEU A 75 2.66 7.72 -9.87
CA LEU A 75 1.66 7.54 -10.94
C LEU A 75 1.24 6.07 -11.03
N VAL A 76 2.19 5.14 -11.05
CA VAL A 76 1.89 3.70 -11.07
C VAL A 76 1.19 3.26 -9.78
N LEU A 77 1.49 3.89 -8.65
CA LEU A 77 0.81 3.63 -7.38
C LEU A 77 -0.65 4.12 -7.41
N CYS A 78 -0.92 5.34 -7.92
CA CYS A 78 -2.23 5.99 -7.80
C CYS A 78 -3.18 5.74 -8.98
N LEU A 79 -2.68 5.68 -10.22
CA LEU A 79 -3.52 5.57 -11.42
C LEU A 79 -4.39 4.30 -11.43
N PRO A 80 -3.91 3.10 -11.03
CA PRO A 80 -4.73 1.89 -11.01
C PRO A 80 -5.90 1.96 -10.02
N PHE A 81 -5.85 2.88 -9.03
CA PHE A 81 -6.95 3.10 -8.11
C PHE A 81 -8.02 4.05 -8.66
N LEU A 82 -7.76 4.81 -9.73
CA LEU A 82 -8.75 5.74 -10.30
C LEU A 82 -10.03 5.03 -10.78
N PRO A 83 -9.98 3.85 -11.42
CA PRO A 83 -11.18 3.07 -11.70
C PRO A 83 -11.85 2.56 -10.41
N ALA A 84 -11.05 2.21 -9.40
CA ALA A 84 -11.53 1.63 -8.15
C ALA A 84 -12.19 2.63 -7.19
N THR A 85 -11.96 3.95 -7.36
CA THR A 85 -12.62 4.99 -6.55
C THR A 85 -14.09 5.19 -6.91
N ASN A 86 -14.61 4.46 -7.90
CA ASN A 86 -15.99 4.58 -8.38
C ASN A 86 -16.36 5.98 -8.90
N VAL A 87 -15.37 6.83 -9.19
CA VAL A 87 -15.56 8.21 -9.67
C VAL A 87 -16.00 8.22 -11.14
N PHE A 88 -15.38 7.38 -11.97
CA PHE A 88 -15.69 7.31 -13.41
C PHE A 88 -16.63 6.16 -13.76
N PHE A 89 -16.50 5.02 -13.09
CA PHE A 89 -17.31 3.82 -13.33
C PHE A 89 -17.61 3.14 -12.00
N ARG A 90 -18.87 2.75 -11.75
CA ARG A 90 -19.23 1.98 -10.56
C ARG A 90 -18.77 0.54 -10.76
N VAL A 91 -17.70 0.17 -10.09
CA VAL A 91 -17.17 -1.18 -10.07
C VAL A 91 -17.75 -1.93 -8.86
N GLY A 92 -18.20 -3.16 -9.06
CA GLY A 92 -18.95 -3.93 -8.06
C GLY A 92 -18.16 -4.50 -6.88
N PHE A 93 -16.85 -4.21 -6.77
CA PHE A 93 -16.00 -4.69 -5.69
C PHE A 93 -15.54 -3.53 -4.79
N VAL A 94 -15.49 -3.76 -3.47
CA VAL A 94 -15.09 -2.75 -2.46
C VAL A 94 -13.57 -2.65 -2.36
N VAL A 95 -12.90 -3.81 -2.35
CA VAL A 95 -11.44 -3.95 -2.40
C VAL A 95 -11.14 -5.11 -3.33
N ALA A 96 -10.24 -4.90 -4.29
CA ALA A 96 -9.76 -5.97 -5.15
C ALA A 96 -8.25 -6.08 -4.98
N GLU A 97 -7.81 -7.13 -4.31
CA GLU A 97 -6.38 -7.42 -4.10
C GLU A 97 -5.61 -7.53 -5.44
N ARG A 98 -6.27 -8.04 -6.49
CA ARG A 98 -5.70 -8.07 -7.85
C ARG A 98 -5.41 -6.69 -8.44
N LEU A 99 -6.06 -5.63 -7.95
CA LEU A 99 -5.73 -4.27 -8.34
C LEU A 99 -4.45 -3.77 -7.69
N LEU A 100 -3.94 -4.46 -6.65
CA LEU A 100 -2.70 -4.10 -5.97
C LEU A 100 -1.44 -4.56 -6.72
N TYR A 101 -1.53 -5.41 -7.75
CA TYR A 101 -0.35 -5.86 -8.51
C TYR A 101 0.39 -4.72 -9.19
N ILE A 102 -0.32 -3.84 -9.91
CA ILE A 102 0.30 -2.69 -10.59
C ILE A 102 0.82 -1.67 -9.57
N PRO A 103 0.04 -1.24 -8.55
CA PRO A 103 0.53 -0.39 -7.47
C PRO A 103 1.75 -0.96 -6.73
N SER A 104 1.85 -2.28 -6.57
CA SER A 104 3.02 -2.92 -5.94
C SER A 104 4.32 -2.62 -6.68
N PHE A 105 4.28 -2.50 -8.01
CA PHE A 105 5.45 -2.11 -8.79
C PHE A 105 5.93 -0.68 -8.44
N GLY A 106 4.99 0.27 -8.37
CA GLY A 106 5.27 1.63 -7.92
C GLY A 106 5.80 1.66 -6.48
N TRP A 107 5.21 0.85 -5.60
CA TRP A 107 5.65 0.71 -4.22
C TRP A 107 7.09 0.20 -4.10
N CYS A 108 7.44 -0.89 -4.79
CA CYS A 108 8.80 -1.43 -4.79
C CYS A 108 9.84 -0.43 -5.30
N ALA A 109 9.50 0.36 -6.32
CA ALA A 109 10.38 1.41 -6.81
C ALA A 109 10.58 2.54 -5.77
N LEU A 110 9.53 2.95 -5.04
CA LEU A 110 9.65 3.91 -3.93
C LEU A 110 10.52 3.36 -2.79
N VAL A 111 10.33 2.10 -2.42
CA VAL A 111 11.14 1.42 -1.38
C VAL A 111 12.61 1.36 -1.80
N GLY A 112 12.90 1.04 -3.07
CA GLY A 112 14.27 1.03 -3.59
C GLY A 112 14.95 2.39 -3.52
N VAL A 113 14.26 3.46 -3.93
CA VAL A 113 14.77 4.83 -3.82
C VAL A 113 14.95 5.24 -2.34
N GLY A 114 14.01 4.87 -1.47
CA GLY A 114 14.09 5.11 -0.03
C GLY A 114 15.30 4.42 0.60
N ALA A 115 15.50 3.13 0.32
CA ALA A 115 16.65 2.37 0.79
C ALA A 115 17.98 2.97 0.30
N ALA A 116 18.05 3.41 -0.95
CA ALA A 116 19.23 4.09 -1.50
C ALA A 116 19.53 5.42 -0.78
N ARG A 117 18.51 6.14 -0.30
CA ARG A 117 18.69 7.36 0.51
C ARG A 117 19.13 7.05 1.93
N VAL A 118 18.50 6.08 2.58
CA VAL A 118 18.91 5.62 3.92
C VAL A 118 20.36 5.18 3.90
N ALA A 119 20.80 4.49 2.85
CA ALA A 119 22.19 4.08 2.65
C ALA A 119 23.20 5.24 2.62
N ARG A 120 22.77 6.44 2.20
CA ARG A 120 23.62 7.65 2.14
C ARG A 120 23.63 8.44 3.44
N VAL A 121 22.54 8.37 4.22
CA VAL A 121 22.33 9.19 5.42
C VAL A 121 22.70 8.45 6.70
N VAL A 122 22.36 7.15 6.78
CA VAL A 122 22.59 6.34 7.98
C VAL A 122 23.92 5.61 7.85
N PRO A 123 24.95 5.97 8.64
CA PRO A 123 26.20 5.24 8.65
C PRO A 123 26.01 3.83 9.23
N GLY A 124 26.77 2.87 8.70
CA GLY A 124 26.75 1.48 9.17
C GLY A 124 25.82 0.54 8.38
N ARG A 125 25.88 -0.75 8.73
CA ARG A 125 25.16 -1.83 8.04
C ARG A 125 23.88 -2.29 8.75
N GLY A 126 23.62 -1.79 9.98
CA GLY A 126 22.47 -2.19 10.81
C GLY A 126 21.13 -2.08 10.10
N TRP A 127 20.87 -0.97 9.40
CA TRP A 127 19.63 -0.77 8.64
C TRP A 127 19.45 -1.80 7.51
N ARG A 128 20.55 -2.32 6.92
CA ARG A 128 20.48 -3.37 5.89
C ARG A 128 20.02 -4.69 6.48
N TYR A 129 20.56 -5.05 7.65
CA TYR A 129 20.13 -6.26 8.35
C TYR A 129 18.68 -6.17 8.81
N LEU A 130 18.24 -5.01 9.32
CA LEU A 130 16.84 -4.77 9.65
C LEU A 130 15.93 -4.87 8.42
N PHE A 131 16.32 -4.28 7.29
CA PHE A 131 15.58 -4.38 6.04
C PHE A 131 15.49 -5.82 5.52
N LEU A 132 16.59 -6.57 5.55
CA LEU A 132 16.61 -7.99 5.16
C LEU A 132 15.77 -8.86 6.11
N ALA A 133 15.83 -8.62 7.41
CA ALA A 133 15.02 -9.32 8.40
C ALA A 133 13.52 -9.06 8.17
N LEU A 134 13.14 -7.82 7.86
CA LEU A 134 11.77 -7.47 7.50
C LEU A 134 11.32 -8.19 6.22
N LEU A 135 12.14 -8.18 5.17
CA LEU A 135 11.84 -8.90 3.93
C LEU A 135 11.66 -10.41 4.19
N LEU A 136 12.56 -11.01 4.97
CA LEU A 136 12.46 -12.43 5.32
C LEU A 136 11.18 -12.74 6.10
N ALA A 137 10.82 -11.90 7.08
CA ALA A 137 9.58 -12.05 7.82
C ALA A 137 8.34 -11.98 6.91
N LEU A 138 8.33 -11.06 5.93
CA LEU A 138 7.26 -10.96 4.94
C LEU A 138 7.22 -12.19 4.03
N CYS A 139 8.37 -12.68 3.55
CA CYS A 139 8.45 -13.91 2.75
C CYS A 139 7.91 -15.12 3.53
N LEU A 140 8.31 -15.29 4.79
CA LEU A 140 7.81 -16.38 5.65
C LEU A 140 6.29 -16.28 5.86
N LYS A 141 5.78 -15.06 6.04
CA LYS A 141 4.34 -14.82 6.16
C LYS A 141 3.59 -15.23 4.89
N THR A 142 4.11 -14.84 3.72
CA THR A 142 3.55 -15.26 2.42
C THR A 142 3.60 -16.77 2.25
N ALA A 143 4.71 -17.42 2.62
CA ALA A 143 4.84 -18.87 2.54
C ALA A 143 3.81 -19.59 3.43
N ARG A 144 3.59 -19.10 4.67
CA ARG A 144 2.54 -19.62 5.55
C ARG A 144 1.15 -19.43 4.95
N ARG A 145 0.86 -18.25 4.42
CA ARG A 145 -0.45 -17.95 3.80
C ARG A 145 -0.70 -18.81 2.57
N ASN A 146 0.33 -19.15 1.79
CA ASN A 146 0.18 -20.04 0.64
C ASN A 146 -0.26 -21.47 1.03
N LEU A 147 0.00 -21.91 2.26
CA LEU A 147 -0.46 -23.21 2.75
C LEU A 147 -1.99 -23.26 2.89
N ASP A 148 -2.62 -22.14 3.24
CA ASP A 148 -4.08 -22.04 3.36
C ASP A 148 -4.79 -22.36 2.03
N TRP A 149 -4.12 -22.10 0.90
CA TRP A 149 -4.61 -22.34 -0.47
C TRP A 149 -4.34 -23.75 -0.99
N HIS A 150 -3.74 -24.64 -0.20
CA HIS A 150 -3.38 -25.99 -0.64
C HIS A 150 -4.61 -26.90 -0.83
N SER A 151 -5.66 -26.70 -0.05
CA SER A 151 -6.89 -27.51 -0.13
C SER A 151 -8.14 -26.66 0.12
N ARG A 152 -9.30 -27.14 -0.33
CA ARG A 152 -10.57 -26.45 0.03
C ARG A 152 -10.84 -26.49 1.52
N GLU A 153 -10.48 -27.56 2.21
CA GLU A 153 -10.71 -27.73 3.66
C GLU A 153 -9.86 -26.78 4.51
N THR A 154 -8.70 -26.35 4.01
CA THR A 154 -7.86 -25.33 4.69
C THR A 154 -8.28 -23.90 4.37
N LEU A 155 -9.19 -23.71 3.40
CA LEU A 155 -9.65 -22.40 2.94
C LEU A 155 -10.89 -21.90 3.71
N PHE A 156 -11.67 -22.83 4.31
CA PHE A 156 -12.91 -22.57 5.05
C PHE A 156 -12.74 -22.91 6.53
#